data_AF-A0A367B1J3-F1
#
_entry.id   AF-A0A367B1J3-F1
#
_cell.length_a   1.000
_cell.length_b   1.000
_cell.length_c   1.000
_cell.angle_alpha   90.00
_cell.angle_beta   90.00
_cell.angle_gamma   90.00
#
_symmetry.space_group_name_H-M   'P 1'
#
loop_
_entity.id
_entity.type
_entity.pdbx_description
1 polymer ?
#
loop_
_entity_poly.entity_id
_entity_poly.type
_entity_poly.pdbx_seq_one_letter_code
_entity_poly.pdbx_strand_id
1 'polypeptide(L)'
;MSTYAVGFARPDRWSGSQPSQPSYPWHAVEAHRPPAELDGEVELAVCGAIVQVWGTQKWERVGIGRTGCPECARLTAAGRRLTRAS
;
A
#
# COMPACT_ATOMS: atom_id res chain seq x y z
N MET A 1 -11.30 13.24 -1.70
CA MET A 1 -9.91 12.95 -1.29
C MET A 1 -9.66 11.47 -1.54
N SER A 2 -8.64 11.10 -2.30
CA SER A 2 -8.23 9.69 -2.42
C SER A 2 -7.69 9.26 -1.06
N THR A 3 -8.44 8.41 -0.37
CA THR A 3 -8.11 7.95 0.99
C THR A 3 -6.85 7.07 1.01
N TYR A 4 -6.44 6.54 -0.14
CA TYR A 4 -5.33 5.62 -0.25
C TYR A 4 -4.33 6.01 -1.36
N ALA A 5 -3.05 6.06 -0.99
CA ALA A 5 -1.93 6.06 -1.91
C ALA A 5 -1.53 4.62 -2.27
N VAL A 6 -0.63 4.46 -3.24
CA VAL A 6 -0.10 3.17 -3.68
C VAL A 6 1.33 3.00 -3.18
N GLY A 7 1.64 1.86 -2.57
CA GLY A 7 3.00 1.51 -2.20
C GLY A 7 3.50 0.25 -2.91
N PHE A 8 4.80 0.21 -3.20
CA PHE A 8 5.48 -0.97 -3.73
C PHE A 8 6.32 -1.63 -2.62
N ALA A 9 6.04 -2.90 -2.32
CA ALA A 9 6.86 -3.69 -1.41
C ALA A 9 8.17 -4.08 -2.10
N ARG A 10 9.29 -3.58 -1.60
CA ARG A 10 10.63 -3.98 -2.04
C ARG A 10 11.09 -5.18 -1.20
N PRO A 11 11.10 -6.41 -1.74
CA PRO A 11 11.58 -7.58 -0.99
C PRO A 11 13.06 -7.50 -0.63
N ASP A 12 13.81 -6.65 -1.32
CA ASP A 12 15.27 -6.55 -1.31
C ASP A 12 15.88 -5.88 -0.06
N ARG A 13 15.09 -5.23 0.81
CA ARG A 13 15.64 -4.47 1.96
C ARG A 13 15.58 -5.18 3.32
N TRP A 14 14.90 -6.32 3.45
CA TRP A 14 14.80 -7.07 4.72
C TRP A 14 14.97 -8.58 4.51
N SER A 15 16.21 -9.06 4.51
CA SER A 15 16.55 -10.49 4.37
C SER A 15 16.56 -11.20 5.73
N GLY A 16 15.38 -11.39 6.33
CA GLY A 16 15.24 -12.12 7.60
C GLY A 16 14.49 -13.47 7.47
N SER A 17 13.75 -13.68 6.39
CA SER A 17 12.95 -14.89 6.20
C SER A 17 12.75 -15.13 4.71
N GLN A 18 13.03 -16.36 4.27
CA GLN A 18 12.86 -17.00 2.95
C GLN A 18 12.13 -16.19 1.85
N PRO A 19 12.68 -16.08 0.61
CA PRO A 19 12.08 -15.27 -0.45
C PRO A 19 10.89 -15.99 -1.10
N SER A 20 9.73 -16.00 -0.44
CA SER A 20 8.47 -16.02 -1.19
C SER A 20 8.34 -14.65 -1.84
N GLN A 21 8.67 -14.51 -3.13
CA GLN A 21 8.35 -13.29 -3.86
C GLN A 21 6.87 -12.96 -3.59
N PRO A 22 6.53 -11.77 -3.07
CA PRO A 22 5.13 -11.42 -2.95
C PRO A 22 4.57 -11.36 -4.37
N SER A 23 3.68 -12.30 -4.71
CA SER A 23 2.93 -12.32 -5.98
C SER A 23 2.14 -11.03 -6.23
N TYR A 24 2.09 -10.14 -5.23
CA TYR A 24 1.31 -8.93 -5.20
C TYR A 24 2.14 -7.76 -4.61
N PRO A 25 3.06 -7.15 -5.38
CA PRO A 25 3.96 -6.13 -4.86
C PRO A 25 3.30 -4.79 -4.58
N TRP A 26 2.05 -4.57 -5.03
CA TRP A 26 1.35 -3.31 -4.86
C TRP A 26 0.37 -3.35 -3.70
N HIS A 27 0.48 -2.38 -2.80
CA HIS A 27 -0.30 -2.29 -1.58
C HIS A 27 -0.98 -0.93 -1.44
N ALA A 28 -2.10 -0.89 -0.72
CA ALA A 28 -2.76 0.35 -0.37
C ALA A 28 -2.13 0.95 0.88
N VAL A 29 -1.87 2.25 0.86
CA VAL A 29 -1.35 3.03 1.99
C VAL A 29 -2.40 4.06 2.35
N GLU A 30 -2.85 4.11 3.61
CA GLU A 30 -3.77 5.17 4.04
C GLU A 30 -3.05 6.52 4.01
N ALA A 31 -3.56 7.47 3.23
CA ALA A 31 -2.91 8.76 3.03
C ALA A 31 -3.58 9.85 3.89
N HIS A 32 -2.87 10.34 4.90
CA HIS A 32 -3.34 11.46 5.74
C HIS A 32 -2.97 12.84 5.21
N ARG A 33 -2.05 12.89 4.25
CA ARG A 33 -1.65 14.06 3.48
C ARG A 33 -1.77 13.75 1.98
N PRO A 34 -1.75 14.76 1.09
CA PRO A 34 -1.82 14.53 -0.35
C PRO A 34 -0.81 13.46 -0.82
N PRO A 35 -1.21 12.47 -1.63
CA PRO A 35 -0.31 11.38 -2.05
C PRO A 35 0.99 11.86 -2.70
N ALA A 36 0.97 13.00 -3.41
CA ALA A 36 2.16 13.59 -4.00
C ALA A 36 3.23 13.99 -2.97
N GLU A 37 2.84 14.30 -1.72
CA GLU A 37 3.78 14.59 -0.63
C GLU A 37 4.35 13.32 0.01
N LEU A 38 3.80 12.15 -0.31
CA LEU A 38 4.30 10.85 0.13
C LEU A 38 5.16 10.18 -0.94
N ASP A 39 5.31 10.76 -2.14
CA ASP A 39 6.05 10.11 -3.23
C ASP A 39 7.50 9.82 -2.84
N GLY A 40 7.89 8.55 -2.90
CA GLY A 40 9.21 8.07 -2.48
C GLY A 40 9.36 7.76 -0.99
N GLU A 41 8.43 8.19 -0.14
CA GLU A 41 8.46 7.92 1.31
C GLU A 41 8.20 6.45 1.63
N VAL A 42 8.75 5.99 2.76
CA VAL A 42 8.51 4.63 3.28
C VAL A 42 7.37 4.67 4.27
N GLU A 43 6.30 3.94 3.99
CA GLU A 43 5.07 3.93 4.78
C GLU A 43 4.61 2.50 5.08
N LEU A 44 3.70 2.38 6.04
CA LEU A 44 3.00 1.13 6.34
C LEU A 44 1.73 1.02 5.49
N ALA A 45 1.63 -0.07 4.74
CA ALA A 45 0.41 -0.43 4.02
C ALA A 45 -0.69 -0.91 4.98
N VAL A 46 -1.94 -0.89 4.52
CA VAL A 46 -3.12 -1.33 5.31
C VAL A 46 -3.04 -2.80 5.73
N CYS A 47 -2.29 -3.64 5.00
CA CYS A 47 -2.06 -5.04 5.34
C CYS A 47 -0.82 -5.25 6.24
N GLY A 48 -0.13 -4.17 6.66
CA GLY A 48 1.09 -4.20 7.47
C GLY A 48 2.41 -4.32 6.71
N ALA A 49 2.39 -4.35 5.37
CA ALA A 49 3.62 -4.37 4.58
C ALA A 49 4.34 -3.02 4.63
N ILE A 50 5.67 -3.03 4.72
CA ILE A 50 6.50 -1.83 4.56
C ILE A 50 6.72 -1.59 3.08
N VAL A 51 6.35 -0.41 2.59
CA VAL A 51 6.34 -0.10 1.16
C VAL A 51 6.90 1.28 0.89
N GLN A 52 7.49 1.47 -0.29
CA GLN A 52 7.77 2.80 -0.80
C GLN A 52 6.55 3.33 -1.54
N VAL A 53 6.08 4.53 -1.20
CA VAL A 53 4.89 5.14 -1.80
C VAL A 53 5.20 5.73 -3.18
N TRP A 54 4.25 5.58 -4.09
CA TRP A 54 4.22 6.12 -5.44
C TRP A 54 3.03 7.08 -5.53
N GLY A 55 3.25 8.33 -5.13
CA GLY A 55 2.24 9.36 -4.90
C GLY A 55 1.48 9.82 -6.14
N THR A 56 2.03 9.57 -7.33
CA THR A 56 1.36 9.82 -8.61
C THR A 56 0.36 8.74 -8.98
N GLN A 57 0.44 7.55 -8.35
CA GLN A 57 -0.40 6.41 -8.65
C GLN A 57 -1.65 6.36 -7.78
N LYS A 58 -2.72 5.82 -8.37
CA LYS A 58 -4.04 5.71 -7.73
C LYS A 58 -4.35 4.26 -7.40
N TRP A 59 -4.72 3.99 -6.15
CA TRP A 59 -5.04 2.63 -5.69
C TRP A 59 -6.20 2.01 -6.47
N GLU A 60 -7.17 2.81 -6.88
CA GLU A 60 -8.31 2.35 -7.69
C GLU A 60 -7.89 1.84 -9.07
N ARG A 61 -6.69 2.18 -9.55
CA ARG A 61 -6.13 1.67 -10.82
C ARG A 61 -5.17 0.51 -10.62
N VAL A 62 -4.33 0.58 -9.57
CA VAL A 62 -3.28 -0.42 -9.33
C VAL A 62 -3.80 -1.61 -8.53
N GLY A 63 -4.62 -1.35 -7.51
CA GLY A 63 -5.14 -2.36 -6.56
C GLY A 63 -6.19 -3.30 -7.13
N ILE A 64 -6.79 -2.96 -8.28
CA ILE A 64 -7.76 -3.81 -9.00
C ILE A 64 -7.03 -4.79 -9.97
N GLY A 65 -5.74 -4.56 -10.24
CA GLY A 65 -4.93 -5.42 -11.11
C GLY A 65 -4.49 -6.74 -10.44
N ARG A 66 -4.02 -7.70 -11.25
CA ARG A 66 -3.55 -9.04 -10.79
C ARG A 66 -2.33 -9.01 -9.87
N THR A 67 -1.69 -7.85 -9.71
CA THR A 67 -0.49 -7.63 -8.90
C THR A 67 -0.77 -6.80 -7.64
N GLY A 68 -2.04 -6.44 -7.38
CA GLY A 68 -2.48 -5.78 -6.16
C GLY A 68 -2.70 -6.78 -5.02
N CYS A 69 -2.31 -6.40 -3.80
CA CYS A 69 -2.48 -7.23 -2.61
C CYS A 69 -3.97 -7.48 -2.36
N PRO A 70 -4.44 -8.75 -2.34
CA PRO A 70 -5.86 -9.06 -2.19
C PRO A 70 -6.42 -8.63 -0.83
N GLU A 71 -5.60 -8.64 0.22
CA GLU A 71 -6.03 -8.14 1.53
C GLU A 71 -6.19 -6.62 1.54
N CYS A 72 -5.29 -5.88 0.87
CA CYS A 72 -5.46 -4.43 0.69
C CYS A 72 -6.74 -4.12 -0.10
N ALA A 73 -7.04 -4.90 -1.14
CA ALA A 73 -8.28 -4.73 -1.92
C ALA A 73 -9.52 -4.98 -1.04
N ARG A 74 -9.51 -6.05 -0.23
CA ARG A 74 -10.62 -6.37 0.70
C ARG A 74 -10.84 -5.28 1.75
N LEU A 75 -9.78 -4.79 2.39
CA LEU A 75 -9.85 -3.78 3.44
C LEU A 75 -10.31 -2.41 2.91
N THR A 76 -9.85 -2.03 1.72
CA THR A 76 -10.19 -0.75 1.09
C THR A 76 -11.59 -0.74 0.46
N ALA A 77 -12.08 -1.88 -0.03
CA ALA A 77 -13.45 -2.02 -0.54
C ALA A 77 -14.50 -1.79 0.56
N ALA A 78 -14.18 -2.11 1.81
CA ALA A 78 -15.07 -1.88 2.95
C ALA A 78 -15.12 -0.40 3.42
N GLY A 79 -14.37 0.52 2.78
CA GLY A 79 -14.29 1.92 3.17
C GLY A 79 -13.72 2.15 4.58
N ARG A 80 -13.03 1.14 5.14
CA ARG A 80 -12.52 1.15 6.51
C ARG A 80 -11.23 1.97 6.56
N ARG A 81 -11.30 3.16 7.16
CA ARG A 81 -10.11 3.87 7.65
C ARG A 81 -9.53 3.08 8.82
N LEU A 82 -8.23 2.81 8.81
CA LEU A 82 -7.58 2.08 9.89
C LEU A 82 -7.17 3.02 11.03
N THR A 83 -7.10 4.32 10.76
CA THR A 83 -6.74 5.34 11.74
C THR A 83 -7.96 6.15 12.19
N ARG A 84 -8.55 5.71 13.29
CA ARG A 84 -9.18 6.58 14.28
C ARG A 84 -8.69 6.11 15.65
N ALA A 85 -7.55 6.65 16.10
CA ALA A 85 -7.25 6.65 17.52
C ALA A 85 -8.26 7.61 18.18
N SER A 86 -9.00 7.12 19.16
CA SER A 86 -9.93 7.90 19.99
C SER A 86 -9.18 8.56 21.13
#